data_AF-A0A132A5S6-F1
#
_entry.id   AF-A0A132A5S6-F1
#
_cell.length_a   1.000
_cell.length_b   1.000
_cell.length_c   1.000
_cell.angle_alpha   90.00
_cell.angle_beta   90.00
_cell.angle_gamma   90.00
#
_symmetry.space_group_name_H-M   'P 1'
#
loop_
_entity.id
_entity.type
_entity.pdbx_description
1 polymer ?
#
loop_
_entity_poly.entity_id
_entity_poly.type
_entity_poly.pdbx_seq_one_letter_code
_entity_poly.pdbx_strand_id
1 'polypeptide(L)'
;MIPGVLHLAECLDHCRQNQTCSSLNFETGLCVLLSSSARQLPQALTPSQFPVFTIYAEKICLKGLTNDCLNSGWSFERVIGYELREHEKKLIQTPTSLECMQACIDEDKFQCRSINYEEKTKECLLSDMNRHTININTEIRSMKYGPSSTGFDYLEFNCVQEPRKLCDFKPIEGKILKTVDSVYQNINNLEECQQKCLNGPFRCYSYDFGDPSNPVCRISHLDKVSLIQIENPYIDILGAATYELQACYDVNIKCESRAMTAKVRSSKIFDGKIYAKHKPYHCMSDINESLEFEIQMAYNDLECDVKQISRGQYSNDIVIQHHDMIVTTQDLGLNINCKYDLSNRSISNNVNLDITGNLQPIGTHSAVVESPNVTMTIINMDGDNVRAAKVGDPLISDQSSPYGMFVRELVALDGIDMSEFVLIDSDGCPTDMTIMKPIVKSRDDSKMFETNFEAFKFPTSDIVQFKALITPCITNCEPMNCQYDLPNGRTHSSLSYGRRRRRSTAKSRSANAPQNDMIVVESLSVTDKFSNKQKSKKKTLIEQNDHSTIYATIDG
;
A
#
# COMPACT_ATOMS: atom_id res chain seq x y z
N MET A 1 -40.18 24.29 0.71
CA MET A 1 -39.39 24.57 1.92
C MET A 1 -39.57 23.40 2.87
N ILE A 2 -38.48 22.90 3.43
CA ILE A 2 -38.45 21.77 4.36
C ILE A 2 -37.70 22.27 5.61
N PRO A 3 -38.41 22.55 6.72
CA PRO A 3 -37.78 22.99 7.96
C PRO A 3 -37.15 21.81 8.71
N GLY A 4 -36.13 22.09 9.52
CA GLY A 4 -35.50 21.09 10.40
C GLY A 4 -34.49 20.17 9.73
N VAL A 5 -34.15 20.41 8.46
CA VAL A 5 -33.13 19.63 7.73
C VAL A 5 -31.74 20.04 8.24
N LEU A 6 -31.08 19.12 8.94
CA LEU A 6 -29.76 19.35 9.54
C LEU A 6 -28.59 18.91 8.64
N HIS A 7 -28.89 18.25 7.51
CA HIS A 7 -27.89 17.67 6.61
C HIS A 7 -28.09 18.18 5.18
N LEU A 8 -27.06 18.79 4.59
CA LEU A 8 -27.06 19.25 3.20
C LEU A 8 -27.35 18.10 2.23
N ALA A 9 -26.74 16.93 2.47
CA ALA A 9 -26.95 15.74 1.64
C ALA A 9 -28.43 15.32 1.56
N GLU A 10 -29.17 15.42 2.67
CA GLU A 10 -30.61 15.15 2.71
C GLU A 10 -31.40 16.18 1.88
N CYS A 11 -31.04 17.46 1.97
CA CYS A 11 -31.65 18.51 1.14
C CYS A 11 -31.39 18.29 -0.35
N LEU A 12 -30.17 17.89 -0.71
CA LEU A 12 -29.79 17.52 -2.07
C LEU A 12 -30.60 16.30 -2.56
N ASP A 13 -30.78 15.28 -1.72
CA ASP A 13 -31.58 14.10 -2.04
C ASP A 13 -33.05 14.41 -2.29
N HIS A 14 -33.64 15.28 -1.48
CA HIS A 14 -34.99 15.77 -1.73
C HIS A 14 -35.11 16.45 -3.10
N CYS A 15 -34.11 17.24 -3.50
CA CYS A 15 -34.10 17.84 -4.84
C CYS A 15 -33.86 16.79 -5.94
N ARG A 16 -33.01 15.79 -5.72
CA ARG A 16 -32.76 14.71 -6.69
C ARG A 16 -34.04 13.92 -6.99
N GLN A 17 -34.79 13.56 -5.94
CA GLN A 17 -36.03 12.78 -6.06
C GLN A 17 -37.20 13.61 -6.63
N ASN A 18 -37.21 14.93 -6.39
CA ASN A 18 -38.27 15.80 -6.90
C ASN A 18 -38.02 16.19 -8.37
N GLN A 19 -38.96 15.85 -9.25
CA GLN A 19 -38.86 16.16 -10.68
C GLN A 19 -38.94 17.66 -10.99
N THR A 20 -39.62 18.45 -10.15
CA THR A 20 -39.76 19.90 -10.37
C THR A 20 -38.61 20.71 -9.81
N CYS A 21 -37.73 20.08 -9.01
CA CYS A 21 -36.58 20.77 -8.42
C CYS A 21 -35.46 20.94 -9.45
N SER A 22 -35.05 22.19 -9.67
CA SER A 22 -33.94 22.58 -10.55
C SER A 22 -32.72 23.09 -9.77
N SER A 23 -32.94 23.68 -8.59
CA SER A 23 -31.87 24.08 -7.67
C SER A 23 -32.41 24.17 -6.24
N LEU A 24 -31.54 24.43 -5.27
CA LEU A 24 -31.92 24.65 -3.88
C LEU A 24 -31.03 25.67 -3.20
N ASN A 25 -31.57 26.26 -2.13
CA ASN A 25 -30.82 26.99 -1.12
C ASN A 25 -30.83 26.18 0.17
N PHE A 26 -29.66 26.04 0.79
CA PHE A 26 -29.49 25.38 2.06
C PHE A 26 -28.82 26.30 3.08
N GLU A 27 -29.46 26.38 4.24
CA GLU A 27 -28.92 26.88 5.49
C GLU A 27 -29.15 25.79 6.54
N THR A 28 -28.27 25.67 7.52
CA THR A 28 -28.41 24.65 8.56
C THR A 28 -29.77 24.78 9.26
N GLY A 29 -30.65 23.78 9.10
CA GLY A 29 -32.03 23.79 9.62
C GLY A 29 -33.10 24.25 8.62
N LEU A 30 -32.73 24.69 7.42
CA LEU A 30 -33.65 25.19 6.39
C LEU A 30 -33.22 24.76 4.97
N CYS A 31 -34.06 23.95 4.33
CA CYS A 31 -33.90 23.54 2.93
C CYS A 31 -34.99 24.16 2.03
N VAL A 32 -34.60 24.93 1.02
CA VAL A 32 -35.53 25.59 0.08
C VAL A 32 -35.30 25.07 -1.33
N LEU A 33 -36.19 24.23 -1.81
CA LEU A 33 -36.20 23.74 -3.20
C LEU A 33 -36.79 24.79 -4.15
N LEU A 34 -36.17 24.96 -5.30
CA LEU A 34 -36.51 25.95 -6.33
C LEU A 34 -36.77 25.24 -7.67
N SER A 35 -37.76 25.72 -8.43
CA SER A 35 -38.11 25.17 -9.75
C SER A 35 -37.31 25.77 -10.91
N SER A 36 -36.56 26.84 -10.67
CA SER A 36 -35.64 27.47 -11.62
C SER A 36 -34.21 27.41 -11.11
N SER A 37 -33.22 27.63 -11.99
CA SER A 37 -31.79 27.65 -11.65
C SER A 37 -31.09 28.90 -12.18
N ALA A 38 -29.87 29.18 -11.70
CA ALA A 38 -29.07 30.30 -12.17
C ALA A 38 -28.63 30.13 -13.63
N ARG A 39 -28.66 28.91 -14.19
CA ARG A 39 -28.51 28.68 -15.64
C ARG A 39 -29.64 29.30 -16.46
N GLN A 40 -30.86 29.28 -15.93
CA GLN A 40 -32.03 29.84 -16.61
C GLN A 40 -32.17 31.34 -16.34
N LEU A 41 -31.87 31.75 -15.10
CA LEU A 41 -31.99 33.14 -14.64
C LEU A 41 -30.70 33.60 -13.92
N PRO A 42 -29.61 33.88 -14.66
CA PRO A 42 -28.32 34.22 -14.04
C PRO A 42 -28.39 35.45 -13.13
N GLN A 43 -29.23 36.42 -13.49
CA GLN A 43 -29.42 37.68 -12.74
C GLN A 43 -30.08 37.48 -11.36
N ALA A 44 -30.71 36.31 -11.13
CA ALA A 44 -31.31 35.98 -9.84
C ALA A 44 -30.30 35.43 -8.83
N LEU A 45 -29.11 35.02 -9.28
CA LEU A 45 -28.04 34.56 -8.41
C LEU A 45 -27.27 35.78 -7.89
N THR A 46 -27.54 36.17 -6.65
CA THR A 46 -26.87 37.29 -5.99
C THR A 46 -25.98 36.80 -4.85
N PRO A 47 -24.88 37.52 -4.54
CA PRO A 47 -24.10 37.25 -3.34
C PRO A 47 -24.99 37.23 -2.10
N SER A 48 -24.76 36.27 -1.21
CA SER A 48 -25.49 36.16 0.05
C SER A 48 -25.17 37.35 0.96
N GLN A 49 -26.15 37.79 1.74
CA GLN A 49 -25.99 38.94 2.65
C GLN A 49 -25.49 38.46 4.02
N PHE A 50 -24.48 39.15 4.55
CA PHE A 50 -23.99 38.95 5.92
C PHE A 50 -25.16 38.97 6.94
N PRO A 51 -25.17 38.12 8.00
CA PRO A 51 -24.03 37.41 8.60
C PRO A 51 -23.85 35.93 8.24
N VAL A 52 -24.78 35.29 7.54
CA VAL A 52 -24.74 33.86 7.18
C VAL A 52 -24.73 33.74 5.67
N PHE A 53 -23.85 32.89 5.13
CA PHE A 53 -23.83 32.62 3.69
C PHE A 53 -24.54 31.31 3.39
N THR A 54 -25.52 31.39 2.48
CA THR A 54 -26.36 30.29 2.01
C THR A 54 -25.61 29.40 1.02
N ILE A 55 -25.73 28.08 1.12
CA ILE A 55 -25.23 27.16 0.11
C ILE A 55 -26.27 27.06 -1.01
N TYR A 56 -25.89 27.50 -2.21
CA TYR A 56 -26.70 27.32 -3.43
C TYR A 56 -26.23 26.08 -4.19
N ALA A 57 -27.15 25.18 -4.53
CA ALA A 57 -26.85 24.00 -5.32
C ALA A 57 -27.78 23.85 -6.52
N GLU A 58 -27.22 23.50 -7.68
CA GLU A 58 -27.98 23.26 -8.91
C GLU A 58 -28.08 21.77 -9.21
N LYS A 59 -29.26 21.33 -9.66
CA LYS A 59 -29.46 19.98 -10.17
C LYS A 59 -28.97 19.90 -11.62
N ILE A 60 -27.96 19.08 -11.85
CA ILE A 60 -27.37 18.84 -13.18
C ILE A 60 -27.37 17.35 -13.51
N CYS A 61 -27.23 17.03 -14.80
CA CYS A 61 -27.15 15.66 -15.29
C CYS A 61 -25.81 15.44 -15.99
N LEU A 62 -24.97 14.60 -15.40
CA LEU A 62 -23.68 14.17 -15.94
C LEU A 62 -23.73 12.67 -16.21
N LYS A 63 -22.98 12.20 -17.20
CA LYS A 63 -22.88 10.77 -17.57
C LYS A 63 -21.56 10.19 -17.05
N GLY A 64 -21.51 8.87 -16.87
CA GLY A 64 -20.25 8.18 -16.53
C GLY A 64 -19.78 8.34 -15.09
N LEU A 65 -20.59 8.91 -14.19
CA LEU A 65 -20.27 8.98 -12.77
C LEU A 65 -20.21 7.59 -12.14
N THR A 66 -19.19 7.34 -11.32
CA THR A 66 -19.05 6.09 -10.56
C THR A 66 -20.15 5.97 -9.49
N ASN A 67 -20.48 4.74 -9.09
CA ASN A 67 -21.46 4.52 -8.01
C ASN A 67 -21.04 5.21 -6.70
N ASP A 68 -19.74 5.26 -6.40
CA ASP A 68 -19.19 5.96 -5.24
C ASP A 68 -19.49 7.48 -5.30
N CYS A 69 -19.40 8.07 -6.49
CA CYS A 69 -19.77 9.47 -6.71
C CYS A 69 -21.27 9.70 -6.56
N LEU A 70 -22.10 8.77 -7.03
CA LEU A 70 -23.57 8.88 -6.91
C LEU A 70 -24.02 8.85 -5.45
N ASN A 71 -23.30 8.09 -4.62
CA ASN A 71 -23.48 8.05 -3.16
C ASN A 71 -22.82 9.24 -2.44
N SER A 72 -22.00 10.02 -3.14
CA SER A 72 -21.43 11.26 -2.61
C SER A 72 -22.47 12.39 -2.66
N GLY A 73 -22.34 13.37 -1.76
CA GLY A 73 -23.31 14.46 -1.60
C GLY A 73 -23.54 15.26 -2.89
N TRP A 74 -22.47 15.76 -3.51
CA TRP A 74 -22.51 16.50 -4.77
C TRP A 74 -21.25 16.21 -5.61
N SER A 75 -21.35 16.40 -6.93
CA SER A 75 -20.27 16.05 -7.87
C SER A 75 -19.28 17.18 -8.11
N PHE A 76 -19.76 18.40 -8.27
CA PHE A 76 -18.92 19.58 -8.57
C PHE A 76 -19.24 20.73 -7.64
N GLU A 77 -18.21 21.48 -7.27
CA GLU A 77 -18.34 22.80 -6.64
C GLU A 77 -17.85 23.85 -7.64
N ARG A 78 -18.51 25.01 -7.72
CA ARG A 78 -18.12 26.11 -8.61
C ARG A 78 -17.84 27.36 -7.79
N VAL A 79 -16.68 27.97 -8.03
CA VAL A 79 -16.29 29.26 -7.48
C VAL A 79 -16.19 30.26 -8.63
N ILE A 80 -17.17 31.15 -8.70
CA ILE A 80 -17.31 32.11 -9.80
C ILE A 80 -16.20 33.15 -9.73
N GLY A 81 -15.55 33.44 -10.87
CA GLY A 81 -14.50 34.44 -10.98
C GLY A 81 -13.20 34.07 -10.27
N TYR A 82 -12.92 32.78 -10.11
CA TYR A 82 -11.69 32.24 -9.54
C TYR A 82 -11.03 31.27 -10.51
N GLU A 83 -9.73 31.04 -10.35
CA GLU A 83 -8.96 30.12 -11.18
C GLU A 83 -7.82 29.46 -10.40
N LEU A 84 -7.46 28.24 -10.82
CA LEU A 84 -6.25 27.53 -10.41
C LEU A 84 -5.18 27.67 -11.51
N ARG A 85 -4.07 28.35 -11.24
CA ARG A 85 -3.05 28.70 -12.23
C ARG A 85 -1.87 27.73 -12.22
N GLU A 86 -1.24 27.55 -13.37
CA GLU A 86 0.03 26.83 -13.56
C GLU A 86 -0.05 25.33 -13.23
N HIS A 87 -1.25 24.76 -13.24
CA HIS A 87 -1.52 23.34 -13.01
C HIS A 87 -2.42 22.74 -14.10
N GLU A 88 -2.55 23.41 -15.24
CA GLU A 88 -3.34 22.95 -16.37
C GLU A 88 -2.61 21.79 -17.09
N LYS A 89 -3.27 20.65 -17.21
CA LYS A 89 -2.74 19.47 -17.92
C LYS A 89 -3.24 19.37 -19.35
N LYS A 90 -4.45 19.88 -19.61
CA LYS A 90 -5.10 19.77 -20.91
C LYS A 90 -6.02 20.96 -21.15
N LEU A 91 -5.86 21.61 -22.30
CA LEU A 91 -6.77 22.64 -22.81
C LEU A 91 -7.67 22.03 -23.89
N ILE A 92 -8.97 22.24 -23.76
CA ILE A 92 -9.97 21.92 -24.77
C ILE A 92 -10.94 23.10 -24.93
N GLN A 93 -11.72 23.09 -26.01
CA GLN A 93 -12.82 24.03 -26.21
C GLN A 93 -14.15 23.32 -26.03
N THR A 94 -15.01 23.86 -25.16
CA THR A 94 -16.34 23.32 -24.89
C THR A 94 -17.39 24.43 -24.90
N PRO A 95 -18.52 24.28 -25.61
CA PRO A 95 -19.60 25.26 -25.66
C PRO A 95 -20.15 25.70 -24.30
N THR A 96 -20.21 24.78 -23.34
CA THR A 96 -20.80 24.97 -22.01
C THR A 96 -19.92 24.44 -20.88
N SER A 97 -20.08 24.99 -19.68
CA SER A 97 -19.42 24.47 -18.48
C SER A 97 -19.84 23.04 -18.13
N LEU A 98 -21.04 22.61 -18.54
CA LEU A 98 -21.52 21.24 -18.35
C LEU A 98 -20.72 20.25 -19.21
N GLU A 99 -20.42 20.61 -20.45
CA GLU A 99 -19.56 19.81 -21.32
C GLU A 99 -18.11 19.79 -20.84
N CYS A 100 -17.62 20.90 -20.27
CA CYS A 100 -16.30 20.94 -19.61
C CYS A 100 -16.25 19.98 -18.40
N MET A 101 -17.29 19.98 -17.55
CA MET A 101 -17.42 19.00 -16.45
C MET A 101 -17.47 17.56 -16.95
N GLN A 102 -18.21 17.30 -18.04
CA GLN A 102 -18.25 15.97 -18.64
C GLN A 102 -16.89 15.53 -19.17
N ALA A 103 -16.13 16.43 -19.80
CA ALA A 103 -14.78 16.13 -20.28
C ALA A 103 -13.80 15.81 -19.14
N CYS A 104 -13.95 16.42 -17.97
CA CYS A 104 -13.18 16.07 -16.78
C CYS A 104 -13.51 14.66 -16.26
N ILE A 105 -14.78 14.25 -16.31
CA ILE A 105 -15.21 12.89 -15.94
C ILE A 105 -14.69 11.86 -16.94
N ASP A 106 -14.72 12.18 -18.23
CA ASP A 106 -14.33 11.27 -19.31
C ASP A 106 -12.80 11.22 -19.53
N GLU A 107 -12.01 11.99 -18.77
CA GLU A 107 -10.55 12.00 -18.88
C GLU A 107 -9.93 10.71 -18.35
N ASP A 108 -9.13 10.05 -19.19
CA ASP A 108 -8.52 8.75 -18.91
C ASP A 108 -7.01 8.81 -18.69
N LYS A 109 -6.33 9.88 -19.14
CA LYS A 109 -4.86 9.99 -19.05
C LYS A 109 -4.38 10.39 -17.67
N PHE A 110 -5.20 11.10 -16.92
CA PHE A 110 -4.92 11.53 -15.56
C PHE A 110 -6.22 11.68 -14.77
N GLN A 111 -6.12 11.62 -13.45
CA GLN A 111 -7.27 11.84 -12.58
C GLN A 111 -7.59 13.33 -12.52
N CYS A 112 -8.57 13.77 -13.32
CA CYS A 112 -9.03 15.16 -13.29
C CYS A 112 -9.64 15.49 -11.90
N ARG A 113 -9.18 16.59 -11.30
CA ARG A 113 -9.64 17.07 -9.97
C ARG A 113 -10.29 18.44 -10.02
N SER A 114 -9.93 19.26 -11.00
CA SER A 114 -10.55 20.57 -11.20
C SER A 114 -10.49 21.01 -12.66
N ILE A 115 -11.29 22.02 -12.96
CA ILE A 115 -11.35 22.69 -14.25
C ILE A 115 -11.41 24.21 -14.06
N ASN A 116 -10.71 24.96 -14.90
CA ASN A 116 -11.04 26.37 -15.13
C ASN A 116 -11.83 26.47 -16.43
N TYR A 117 -12.97 27.14 -16.39
CA TYR A 117 -13.82 27.34 -17.57
C TYR A 117 -14.10 28.82 -17.82
N GLU A 118 -13.85 29.30 -19.04
CA GLU A 118 -14.16 30.66 -19.47
C GLU A 118 -15.28 30.67 -20.51
N GLU A 119 -16.39 31.34 -20.17
CA GLU A 119 -17.61 31.27 -20.97
C GLU A 119 -17.51 31.98 -22.33
N LYS A 120 -16.67 33.02 -22.45
CA LYS A 120 -16.55 33.82 -23.68
C LYS A 120 -15.70 33.13 -24.74
N THR A 121 -14.53 32.65 -24.34
CA THR A 121 -13.55 31.98 -25.21
C THR A 121 -13.88 30.50 -25.40
N LYS A 122 -14.75 29.94 -24.55
CA LYS A 122 -15.09 28.51 -24.49
C LYS A 122 -13.91 27.64 -24.07
N GLU A 123 -12.89 28.24 -23.46
CA GLU A 123 -11.73 27.53 -22.96
C GLU A 123 -12.09 26.72 -21.71
N CYS A 124 -11.68 25.46 -21.72
CA CYS A 124 -11.84 24.50 -20.64
C CYS A 124 -10.46 23.90 -20.35
N LEU A 125 -9.90 24.25 -19.20
CA LEU A 125 -8.59 23.83 -18.74
C LEU A 125 -8.78 22.76 -17.67
N LEU A 126 -8.36 21.53 -17.93
CA LEU A 126 -8.45 20.41 -16.99
C LEU A 126 -7.15 20.29 -16.20
N SER A 127 -7.27 20.01 -14.90
CA SER A 127 -6.15 19.84 -13.98
C SER A 127 -6.27 18.54 -13.18
N ASP A 128 -5.12 17.91 -12.90
CA ASP A 128 -4.99 16.82 -11.94
C ASP A 128 -4.86 17.31 -10.49
N MET A 129 -4.94 18.63 -10.27
CA MET A 129 -4.87 19.30 -8.98
C MET A 129 -6.20 20.01 -8.67
N ASN A 130 -6.48 20.21 -7.38
CA ASN A 130 -7.51 21.09 -6.84
C ASN A 130 -6.90 22.07 -5.81
N ARG A 131 -7.69 23.01 -5.31
CA ARG A 131 -7.24 24.04 -4.35
C ARG A 131 -6.70 23.47 -3.04
N HIS A 132 -7.10 22.26 -2.63
CA HIS A 132 -6.61 21.58 -1.42
C HIS A 132 -5.36 20.73 -1.66
N THR A 133 -5.14 20.26 -2.89
CA THR A 133 -3.93 19.50 -3.25
C THR A 133 -2.71 20.41 -3.32
N ILE A 134 -2.85 21.67 -3.73
CA ILE A 134 -1.70 22.56 -3.87
C ILE A 134 -1.15 23.01 -2.51
N ASN A 135 0.18 23.09 -2.40
CA ASN A 135 0.79 23.60 -1.17
C ASN A 135 0.64 25.12 -1.11
N ILE A 136 -0.34 25.56 -0.34
CA ILE A 136 -0.63 26.98 -0.18
C ILE A 136 -0.04 27.46 1.15
N ASN A 137 1.15 28.07 1.09
CA ASN A 137 1.53 29.05 2.11
C ASN A 137 0.81 30.39 1.82
N THR A 138 0.73 31.26 2.82
CA THR A 138 -0.08 32.49 2.73
C THR A 138 0.37 33.45 1.63
N GLU A 139 1.65 33.46 1.28
CA GLU A 139 2.22 34.39 0.30
C GLU A 139 1.99 33.94 -1.15
N ILE A 140 2.03 32.64 -1.43
CA ILE A 140 1.87 32.07 -2.78
C ILE A 140 0.38 31.77 -3.09
N ARG A 141 -0.49 31.83 -2.08
CA ARG A 141 -1.94 31.55 -2.21
C ARG A 141 -2.58 32.29 -3.38
N SER A 142 -2.47 33.61 -3.40
CA SER A 142 -3.08 34.45 -4.44
C SER A 142 -2.45 34.27 -5.82
N MET A 143 -1.26 33.67 -5.91
CA MET A 143 -0.60 33.36 -7.18
C MET A 143 -1.17 32.08 -7.80
N LYS A 144 -1.36 31.02 -7.01
CA LYS A 144 -1.79 29.71 -7.51
C LYS A 144 -3.31 29.52 -7.56
N TYR A 145 -4.05 29.93 -6.53
CA TYR A 145 -5.51 29.85 -6.51
C TYR A 145 -6.10 31.17 -6.00
N GLY A 146 -6.86 31.85 -6.85
CA GLY A 146 -7.39 33.17 -6.50
C GLY A 146 -8.32 33.75 -7.55
N PRO A 147 -8.71 35.04 -7.37
CA PRO A 147 -9.60 35.72 -8.29
C PRO A 147 -9.03 35.71 -9.71
N SER A 148 -9.86 35.34 -10.69
CA SER A 148 -9.48 35.33 -12.10
C SER A 148 -9.44 36.74 -12.67
N SER A 149 -8.40 37.03 -13.45
CA SER A 149 -8.28 38.30 -14.17
C SER A 149 -8.95 38.28 -15.55
N THR A 150 -9.14 37.08 -16.11
CA THR A 150 -9.69 36.85 -17.45
C THR A 150 -11.15 36.40 -17.42
N GLY A 151 -11.70 36.10 -16.24
CA GLY A 151 -13.11 35.73 -16.08
C GLY A 151 -13.36 34.22 -16.16
N PHE A 152 -12.35 33.42 -15.80
CA PHE A 152 -12.54 32.00 -15.54
C PHE A 152 -13.41 31.80 -14.29
N ASP A 153 -14.18 30.72 -14.34
CA ASP A 153 -14.77 30.09 -13.17
C ASP A 153 -14.02 28.79 -12.87
N TYR A 154 -13.67 28.62 -11.61
CA TYR A 154 -13.05 27.40 -11.11
C TYR A 154 -14.15 26.42 -10.73
N LEU A 155 -14.07 25.18 -11.20
CA LEU A 155 -14.92 24.10 -10.76
C LEU A 155 -14.09 22.92 -10.26
N GLU A 156 -14.47 22.40 -9.10
CA GLU A 156 -13.76 21.33 -8.42
C GLU A 156 -14.58 20.05 -8.46
N PHE A 157 -13.93 18.94 -8.84
CA PHE A 157 -14.56 17.63 -8.93
C PHE A 157 -14.41 16.88 -7.60
N ASN A 158 -15.54 16.62 -6.95
CA ASN A 158 -15.60 16.03 -5.61
C ASN A 158 -15.54 14.51 -5.58
N CYS A 159 -15.69 13.85 -6.72
CA CYS A 159 -15.80 12.40 -6.79
C CYS A 159 -14.47 11.67 -7.00
N VAL A 160 -13.40 12.29 -6.52
CA VAL A 160 -12.05 11.73 -6.55
C VAL A 160 -11.75 11.05 -5.21
N GLN A 161 -11.24 9.82 -5.27
CA GLN A 161 -10.77 9.12 -4.07
C GLN A 161 -9.43 9.71 -3.61
N GLU A 162 -9.48 10.44 -2.50
CA GLU A 162 -8.34 11.00 -1.77
C GLU A 162 -7.96 10.11 -0.58
N PRO A 163 -6.70 10.16 -0.12
CA PRO A 163 -6.30 9.51 1.13
C PRO A 163 -7.17 9.95 2.30
N ARG A 164 -7.56 9.01 3.17
CA ARG A 164 -8.47 9.27 4.31
C ARG A 164 -8.05 8.61 5.63
N LYS A 165 -6.90 7.94 5.66
CA LYS A 165 -6.47 7.19 6.86
C LYS A 165 -5.79 8.09 7.88
N LEU A 166 -4.54 8.46 7.60
CA LEU A 166 -3.68 9.15 8.55
C LEU A 166 -3.82 10.66 8.32
N CYS A 167 -4.92 11.22 8.82
CA CYS A 167 -5.30 12.61 8.62
C CYS A 167 -4.92 13.49 9.81
N ASP A 168 -4.24 14.61 9.53
CA ASP A 168 -3.89 15.63 10.51
C ASP A 168 -4.92 16.78 10.47
N PHE A 169 -5.41 17.15 11.65
CA PHE A 169 -6.33 18.26 11.83
C PHE A 169 -5.73 19.31 12.76
N LYS A 170 -5.76 20.57 12.33
CA LYS A 170 -5.22 21.69 13.09
C LYS A 170 -6.35 22.52 13.71
N PRO A 171 -6.32 22.77 15.02
CA PRO A 171 -7.31 23.62 15.67
C PRO A 171 -7.10 25.10 15.33
N ILE A 172 -8.21 25.78 15.07
CA ILE A 172 -8.35 27.23 15.05
C ILE A 172 -9.09 27.62 16.33
N GLU A 173 -8.31 27.99 17.34
CA GLU A 173 -8.81 28.32 18.66
C GLU A 173 -9.66 29.58 18.65
N GLY A 174 -10.71 29.57 19.48
CA GLY A 174 -11.62 30.68 19.68
C GLY A 174 -12.55 30.93 18.50
N LYS A 175 -12.65 30.01 17.52
CA LYS A 175 -13.44 30.21 16.30
C LYS A 175 -14.30 29.01 15.95
N ILE A 176 -15.52 29.29 15.51
CA ILE A 176 -16.44 28.32 14.93
C ILE A 176 -16.84 28.72 13.52
N LEU A 177 -17.06 27.74 12.65
CA LEU A 177 -17.55 28.03 11.31
C LEU A 177 -19.04 28.44 11.35
N LYS A 178 -19.40 29.45 10.54
CA LYS A 178 -20.78 29.98 10.46
C LYS A 178 -21.77 29.04 9.79
N THR A 179 -21.37 28.50 8.63
CA THR A 179 -22.20 27.61 7.81
C THR A 179 -21.55 26.24 7.77
N VAL A 180 -22.33 25.19 8.02
CA VAL A 180 -21.86 23.80 8.04
C VAL A 180 -22.80 22.91 7.25
N ASP A 181 -22.28 21.80 6.76
CA ASP A 181 -23.01 20.88 5.90
C ASP A 181 -23.86 19.89 6.68
N SER A 182 -23.45 19.54 7.90
CA SER A 182 -24.15 18.55 8.71
C SER A 182 -23.95 18.79 10.20
N VAL A 183 -25.03 18.58 10.95
CA VAL A 183 -25.08 18.73 12.41
C VAL A 183 -25.54 17.42 13.03
N TYR A 184 -24.76 16.89 13.97
CA TYR A 184 -25.04 15.64 14.69
C TYR A 184 -25.20 15.93 16.19
N GLN A 185 -26.43 15.77 16.68
CA GLN A 185 -26.80 16.10 18.07
C GLN A 185 -26.32 15.07 19.11
N ASN A 186 -26.11 13.82 18.72
CA ASN A 186 -25.85 12.71 19.66
C ASN A 186 -24.36 12.34 19.76
N ILE A 187 -23.45 13.26 19.46
CA ILE A 187 -22.01 13.02 19.46
C ILE A 187 -21.36 13.91 20.50
N ASN A 188 -20.76 13.29 21.51
CA ASN A 188 -20.22 13.97 22.68
C ASN A 188 -18.69 13.94 22.75
N ASN A 189 -18.03 13.24 21.81
CA ASN A 189 -16.58 13.08 21.80
C ASN A 189 -15.95 13.67 20.53
N LEU A 190 -14.87 14.43 20.69
CA LEU A 190 -14.14 15.07 19.60
C LEU A 190 -13.71 14.06 18.55
N GLU A 191 -13.18 12.92 18.98
CA GLU A 191 -12.70 11.85 18.11
C GLU A 191 -13.84 11.23 17.30
N GLU A 192 -15.03 11.06 17.90
CA GLU A 192 -16.19 10.54 17.17
C GLU A 192 -16.66 11.52 16.08
N CYS A 193 -16.63 12.83 16.35
CA CYS A 193 -16.95 13.84 15.35
C CYS A 193 -15.91 13.89 14.21
N GLN A 194 -14.62 13.76 14.55
CA GLN A 194 -13.56 13.60 13.57
C GLN A 194 -13.82 12.39 12.67
N GLN A 195 -14.23 11.25 13.24
CA GLN A 195 -14.59 10.06 12.46
C GLN A 195 -15.83 10.28 11.59
N LYS A 196 -16.82 11.09 12.02
CA LYS A 196 -17.94 11.49 11.15
C LYS A 196 -17.49 12.35 9.98
N CYS A 197 -16.52 13.24 10.20
CA CYS A 197 -15.93 14.04 9.14
C CYS A 197 -15.22 13.14 8.11
N LEU A 198 -14.33 12.25 8.56
CA LEU A 198 -13.56 11.36 7.68
C LEU A 198 -14.43 10.37 6.89
N ASN A 199 -15.52 9.89 7.50
CA ASN A 199 -16.45 8.93 6.89
C ASN A 199 -17.71 9.60 6.31
N GLY A 200 -17.70 10.93 6.17
CA GLY A 200 -18.83 11.70 5.67
C GLY A 200 -19.17 11.39 4.20
N PRO A 201 -20.40 11.72 3.74
CA PRO A 201 -20.82 11.54 2.36
C PRO A 201 -20.20 12.56 1.39
N PHE A 202 -19.30 13.42 1.85
CA PHE A 202 -18.57 14.40 1.07
C PHE A 202 -17.14 14.52 1.61
N ARG A 203 -16.28 15.23 0.87
CA ARG A 203 -14.90 15.51 1.32
C ARG A 203 -14.96 16.55 2.44
N CYS A 204 -14.88 16.07 3.67
CA CYS A 204 -14.91 16.92 4.85
C CYS A 204 -13.52 17.52 5.11
N TYR A 205 -13.47 18.85 5.21
CA TYR A 205 -12.24 19.60 5.46
C TYR A 205 -12.24 20.27 6.83
N SER A 206 -13.37 20.35 7.53
CA SER A 206 -13.39 20.85 8.90
C SER A 206 -14.50 20.23 9.76
N TYR A 207 -14.29 20.25 11.07
CA TYR A 207 -15.32 19.94 12.05
C TYR A 207 -15.15 20.76 13.33
N ASP A 208 -16.23 20.92 14.09
CA ASP A 208 -16.22 21.60 15.38
C ASP A 208 -17.33 21.07 16.31
N PHE A 209 -17.28 21.48 17.58
CA PHE A 209 -18.27 21.09 18.61
C PHE A 209 -19.30 22.18 18.90
N GLY A 210 -19.41 23.21 18.04
CA GLY A 210 -20.32 24.33 18.24
C GLY A 210 -19.97 25.17 19.48
N ASP A 211 -21.01 25.72 20.11
CA ASP A 211 -20.89 26.51 21.33
C ASP A 211 -20.56 25.60 22.53
N PRO A 212 -19.55 25.91 23.37
CA PRO A 212 -19.22 25.14 24.57
C PRO A 212 -20.41 24.93 25.53
N SER A 213 -21.40 25.83 25.51
CA SER A 213 -22.61 25.75 26.33
C SER A 213 -23.60 24.69 25.82
N ASN A 214 -23.60 24.43 24.50
CA ASN A 214 -24.46 23.47 23.83
C ASN A 214 -23.63 22.72 22.78
N PRO A 215 -22.78 21.78 23.22
CA PRO A 215 -21.86 21.11 22.32
C PRO A 215 -22.62 20.23 21.32
N VAL A 216 -22.38 20.44 20.04
CA VAL A 216 -22.97 19.66 18.95
C VAL A 216 -21.90 19.44 17.89
N CYS A 217 -21.74 18.19 17.44
CA CYS A 217 -20.79 17.88 16.37
C CYS A 217 -21.28 18.49 15.05
N ARG A 218 -20.47 19.36 14.45
CA ARG A 218 -20.72 19.98 13.16
C ARG A 218 -19.58 19.65 12.22
N ILE A 219 -19.89 19.22 11.00
CA ILE A 219 -18.88 18.86 10.00
C ILE A 219 -19.12 19.65 8.71
N SER A 220 -18.04 19.96 7.99
CA SER A 220 -18.14 20.73 6.75
C SER A 220 -17.09 20.38 5.70
N HIS A 221 -17.45 20.53 4.42
CA HIS A 221 -16.54 20.57 3.29
C HIS A 221 -15.78 21.90 3.17
N LEU A 222 -16.07 22.85 4.05
CA LEU A 222 -15.49 24.17 4.04
C LEU A 222 -14.32 24.26 5.02
N ASP A 223 -13.38 25.13 4.70
CA ASP A 223 -12.15 25.42 5.44
C ASP A 223 -11.58 26.75 4.95
N LYS A 224 -10.47 27.20 5.55
CA LYS A 224 -9.81 28.45 5.15
C LYS A 224 -9.43 28.52 3.66
N VAL A 225 -9.24 27.41 2.96
CA VAL A 225 -8.89 27.40 1.53
C VAL A 225 -10.13 27.62 0.65
N SER A 226 -11.19 26.87 0.92
CA SER A 226 -12.47 26.96 0.19
C SER A 226 -13.28 28.23 0.48
N LEU A 227 -12.99 28.91 1.59
CA LEU A 227 -13.71 30.11 2.05
C LEU A 227 -13.03 31.43 1.69
N ILE A 228 -12.01 31.43 0.81
CA ILE A 228 -11.23 32.64 0.49
C ILE A 228 -12.09 33.79 -0.06
N GLN A 229 -13.18 33.47 -0.75
CA GLN A 229 -14.13 34.41 -1.34
C GLN A 229 -15.20 34.90 -0.33
N ILE A 230 -15.23 34.33 0.88
CA ILE A 230 -16.24 34.62 1.89
C ILE A 230 -15.70 35.61 2.91
N GLU A 231 -16.43 36.69 3.14
CA GLU A 231 -16.09 37.68 4.15
C GLU A 231 -16.47 37.18 5.55
N ASN A 232 -15.51 37.19 6.48
CA ASN A 232 -15.69 36.79 7.88
C ASN A 232 -16.45 35.46 8.06
N PRO A 233 -15.91 34.33 7.58
CA PRO A 233 -16.63 33.05 7.58
C PRO A 233 -16.72 32.36 8.95
N TYR A 234 -15.97 32.84 9.95
CA TYR A 234 -15.97 32.32 11.32
C TYR A 234 -16.67 33.29 12.28
N ILE A 235 -17.17 32.75 13.38
CA ILE A 235 -17.61 33.50 14.57
C ILE A 235 -16.57 33.26 15.66
N ASP A 236 -16.15 34.34 16.33
CA ASP A 236 -15.25 34.23 17.47
C ASP A 236 -16.05 33.85 18.73
N ILE A 237 -15.75 32.67 19.31
CA ILE A 237 -16.37 32.14 20.52
C ILE A 237 -15.26 31.62 21.44
N LEU A 238 -15.15 32.20 22.63
CA LEU A 238 -14.16 31.77 23.62
C LEU A 238 -14.39 30.33 24.06
N GLY A 239 -13.33 29.52 24.05
CA GLY A 239 -13.38 28.11 24.45
C GLY A 239 -13.91 27.16 23.37
N ALA A 240 -14.27 27.67 22.19
CA ALA A 240 -14.60 26.84 21.02
C ALA A 240 -13.41 26.72 20.07
N ALA A 241 -13.37 25.67 19.25
CA ALA A 241 -12.34 25.50 18.22
C ALA A 241 -12.91 24.79 16.99
N THR A 242 -12.46 25.22 15.81
CA THR A 242 -12.68 24.53 14.53
C THR A 242 -11.43 23.79 14.14
N TYR A 243 -11.55 22.50 13.82
CA TYR A 243 -10.45 21.64 13.42
C TYR A 243 -10.43 21.51 11.91
N GLU A 244 -9.38 22.02 11.26
CA GLU A 244 -9.24 22.00 9.81
C GLU A 244 -8.24 20.95 9.34
N LEU A 245 -8.63 20.19 8.32
CA LEU A 245 -7.81 19.16 7.71
C LEU A 245 -6.57 19.79 7.05
N GLN A 246 -5.39 19.35 7.46
CA GLN A 246 -4.13 19.80 6.89
C GLN A 246 -3.69 18.91 5.73
N ALA A 247 -3.60 17.60 5.99
CA ALA A 247 -3.24 16.58 5.03
C ALA A 247 -3.69 15.20 5.53
N CYS A 248 -3.92 14.28 4.59
CA CYS A 248 -4.13 12.87 4.85
C CYS A 248 -3.11 12.04 4.10
N TYR A 249 -2.66 10.95 4.74
CA TYR A 249 -1.73 10.00 4.16
C TYR A 249 -2.34 8.61 4.07
N ASP A 250 -2.16 7.98 2.92
CA ASP A 250 -2.40 6.56 2.71
C ASP A 250 -1.07 5.87 2.48
N VAL A 251 -0.73 4.94 3.37
CA VAL A 251 0.52 4.20 3.33
C VAL A 251 0.24 2.77 2.91
N ASN A 252 0.85 2.37 1.80
CA ASN A 252 0.84 1.01 1.28
C ASN A 252 2.22 0.39 1.43
N ILE A 253 2.31 -0.68 2.21
CA ILE A 253 3.57 -1.38 2.45
C ILE A 253 3.67 -2.54 1.48
N LYS A 254 4.74 -2.54 0.68
CA LYS A 254 5.09 -3.64 -0.21
C LYS A 254 6.29 -4.39 0.38
N CYS A 255 6.04 -5.60 0.86
CA CYS A 255 7.09 -6.51 1.30
C CYS A 255 7.64 -7.27 0.09
N GLU A 256 8.82 -6.88 -0.39
CA GLU A 256 9.53 -7.57 -1.46
C GLU A 256 10.61 -8.47 -0.86
N SER A 257 11.08 -9.49 -1.59
CA SER A 257 12.02 -10.51 -1.10
C SER A 257 13.29 -9.98 -0.40
N ARG A 258 13.75 -8.77 -0.73
CA ARG A 258 14.98 -8.16 -0.19
C ARG A 258 14.76 -6.89 0.62
N ALA A 259 13.59 -6.26 0.48
CA ALA A 259 13.34 -4.95 1.03
C ALA A 259 11.85 -4.75 1.24
N MET A 260 11.52 -3.95 2.24
CA MET A 260 10.19 -3.40 2.39
C MET A 260 10.16 -1.98 1.83
N THR A 261 9.16 -1.71 1.00
CA THR A 261 8.94 -0.38 0.41
C THR A 261 7.64 0.18 0.96
N ALA A 262 7.70 1.32 1.62
CA ALA A 262 6.50 2.06 2.00
C ALA A 262 6.20 3.10 0.93
N LYS A 263 5.08 2.91 0.22
CA LYS A 263 4.55 3.87 -0.75
C LYS A 263 3.53 4.74 -0.04
N VAL A 264 3.74 6.04 -0.06
CA VAL A 264 2.90 7.04 0.60
C VAL A 264 2.19 7.84 -0.48
N ARG A 265 0.87 7.92 -0.39
CA ARG A 265 0.05 8.85 -1.16
C ARG A 265 -0.49 9.92 -0.21
N SER A 266 -0.21 11.17 -0.52
CA SER A 266 -0.66 12.33 0.23
C SER A 266 -1.89 12.97 -0.45
N SER A 267 -2.79 13.54 0.34
CA SER A 267 -3.90 14.35 -0.17
C SER A 267 -3.46 15.74 -0.65
N LYS A 268 -2.25 16.17 -0.25
CA LYS A 268 -1.67 17.48 -0.54
C LYS A 268 -0.22 17.34 -1.00
N ILE A 269 0.23 18.22 -1.90
CA ILE A 269 1.60 18.25 -2.40
C ILE A 269 2.52 18.34 -1.19
N PHE A 270 3.33 17.30 -1.04
CA PHE A 270 4.28 17.15 0.03
C PHE A 270 5.66 17.61 -0.44
N ASP A 271 6.28 18.46 0.37
CA ASP A 271 7.62 18.97 0.17
C ASP A 271 8.32 18.87 1.53
N GLY A 272 9.36 18.03 1.61
CA GLY A 272 9.95 17.62 2.88
C GLY A 272 10.73 16.32 2.77
N LYS A 273 10.79 15.54 3.85
CA LYS A 273 11.64 14.33 3.92
C LYS A 273 10.91 13.14 4.51
N ILE A 274 11.27 11.95 4.05
CA ILE A 274 10.88 10.68 4.66
C ILE A 274 12.14 9.91 5.06
N TYR A 275 12.23 9.43 6.28
CA TYR A 275 13.43 8.75 6.77
C TYR A 275 13.17 7.71 7.87
N ALA A 276 14.13 6.84 8.13
CA ALA A 276 14.09 5.89 9.23
C ALA A 276 14.43 6.56 10.58
N LYS A 277 13.55 6.43 11.58
CA LYS A 277 13.62 7.11 12.89
C LYS A 277 14.98 6.95 13.59
N HIS A 278 15.56 5.76 13.55
CA HIS A 278 16.81 5.44 14.26
C HIS A 278 18.07 5.81 13.47
N LYS A 279 17.94 6.02 12.15
CA LYS A 279 19.06 6.34 11.24
C LYS A 279 18.66 7.43 10.22
N PRO A 280 18.28 8.64 10.70
CA PRO A 280 17.67 9.67 9.87
C PRO A 280 18.58 10.24 8.78
N TYR A 281 19.91 10.20 8.95
CA TYR A 281 20.86 10.72 7.95
C TYR A 281 21.30 9.69 6.91
N HIS A 282 21.15 8.41 7.23
CA HIS A 282 21.65 7.30 6.42
C HIS A 282 20.55 6.68 5.55
N CYS A 283 19.30 6.73 6.02
CA CYS A 283 18.14 6.16 5.35
C CYS A 283 17.06 7.23 5.23
N MET A 284 17.22 8.11 4.23
CA MET A 284 16.37 9.26 3.99
C MET A 284 16.15 9.47 2.50
N SER A 285 14.95 9.94 2.16
CA SER A 285 14.62 10.47 0.85
C SER A 285 14.05 11.87 1.00
N ASP A 286 14.66 12.83 0.32
CA ASP A 286 14.10 14.17 0.12
C ASP A 286 13.00 14.08 -0.94
N ILE A 287 11.84 14.67 -0.65
CA ILE A 287 10.67 14.70 -1.51
C ILE A 287 10.42 16.14 -1.90
N ASN A 288 10.48 16.42 -3.21
CA ASN A 288 10.27 17.75 -3.76
C ASN A 288 8.89 17.78 -4.43
N GLU A 289 7.96 18.56 -3.86
CA GLU A 289 6.62 18.83 -4.42
C GLU A 289 5.92 17.62 -5.06
N SER A 290 5.69 16.55 -4.30
CA SER A 290 5.02 15.33 -4.82
C SER A 290 3.78 14.94 -4.01
N LEU A 291 2.77 14.40 -4.69
CA LEU A 291 1.63 13.73 -4.04
C LEU A 291 1.92 12.26 -3.70
N GLU A 292 2.89 11.64 -4.38
CA GLU A 292 3.27 10.24 -4.19
C GLU A 292 4.77 10.13 -4.00
N PHE A 293 5.17 9.44 -2.94
CA PHE A 293 6.58 9.21 -2.62
C PHE A 293 6.77 7.88 -1.93
N GLU A 294 8.00 7.38 -1.90
CA GLU A 294 8.30 6.10 -1.29
C GLU A 294 9.65 6.08 -0.58
N ILE A 295 9.75 5.21 0.43
CA ILE A 295 11.02 4.85 1.05
C ILE A 295 11.21 3.34 0.98
N GLN A 296 12.35 2.92 0.45
CA GLN A 296 12.75 1.53 0.36
C GLN A 296 13.79 1.22 1.43
N MET A 297 13.56 0.16 2.20
CA MET A 297 14.43 -0.26 3.30
C MET A 297 14.76 -1.74 3.13
N ALA A 298 16.02 -2.07 2.85
CA ALA A 298 16.42 -3.47 2.69
C ALA A 298 16.43 -4.18 4.05
N TYR A 299 16.08 -5.48 4.10
CA TYR A 299 15.98 -6.20 5.37
C TYR A 299 17.31 -6.37 6.10
N ASN A 300 18.40 -6.41 5.33
CA ASN A 300 19.77 -6.51 5.85
C ASN A 300 20.47 -5.14 5.91
N ASP A 301 19.72 -4.05 5.72
CA ASP A 301 20.27 -2.71 5.66
C ASP A 301 20.54 -2.17 7.07
N LEU A 302 21.81 -2.25 7.49
CA LEU A 302 22.27 -1.71 8.77
C LEU A 302 22.18 -0.17 8.80
N GLU A 303 22.14 0.48 7.63
CA GLU A 303 22.03 1.94 7.52
C GLU A 303 20.59 2.41 7.72
N CYS A 304 19.59 1.54 7.53
CA CYS A 304 18.18 1.84 7.80
C CYS A 304 17.68 1.33 9.16
N ASP A 305 18.50 0.61 9.95
CA ASP A 305 18.12 0.00 11.24
C ASP A 305 16.85 -0.88 11.15
N VAL A 306 16.74 -1.68 10.09
CA VAL A 306 15.63 -2.65 9.96
C VAL A 306 15.82 -3.75 10.99
N LYS A 307 14.85 -3.92 11.89
CA LYS A 307 14.90 -4.89 12.99
C LYS A 307 14.16 -6.15 12.61
N GLN A 308 14.82 -7.29 12.75
CA GLN A 308 14.14 -8.58 12.69
C GLN A 308 13.59 -8.91 14.08
N ILE A 309 12.26 -8.81 14.24
CA ILE A 309 11.58 -9.10 15.51
C ILE A 309 11.47 -10.61 15.74
N SER A 310 11.17 -11.36 14.68
CA SER A 310 11.06 -12.82 14.71
C SER A 310 11.46 -13.43 13.37
N ARG A 311 11.55 -14.76 13.27
CA ARG A 311 11.89 -15.43 12.00
C ARG A 311 10.86 -15.06 10.93
N GLY A 312 11.30 -14.39 9.87
CA GLY A 312 10.42 -13.88 8.81
C GLY A 312 9.65 -12.60 9.14
N GLN A 313 9.86 -11.97 10.30
CA GLN A 313 9.20 -10.70 10.66
C GLN A 313 10.21 -9.56 10.80
N TYR A 314 10.05 -8.54 9.97
CA TYR A 314 10.88 -7.35 9.93
C TYR A 314 10.05 -6.11 10.27
N SER A 315 10.66 -5.19 11.00
CA SER A 315 10.04 -3.94 11.45
C SER A 315 10.98 -2.76 11.29
N ASN A 316 10.44 -1.60 10.95
CA ASN A 316 11.16 -0.33 11.04
C ASN A 316 10.19 0.81 11.35
N ASP A 317 10.69 1.83 12.03
CA ASP A 317 9.98 3.07 12.29
C ASP A 317 10.42 4.12 11.26
N ILE A 318 9.47 4.66 10.50
CA ILE A 318 9.72 5.78 9.59
C ILE A 318 9.05 7.06 10.09
N VAL A 319 9.60 8.19 9.68
CA VAL A 319 9.07 9.52 9.97
C VAL A 319 8.88 10.26 8.64
N ILE A 320 7.71 10.86 8.47
CA ILE A 320 7.40 11.79 7.39
C ILE A 320 7.44 13.19 7.99
N GLN A 321 8.38 14.01 7.54
CA GLN A 321 8.68 15.32 8.11
C GLN A 321 8.49 16.43 7.07
N HIS A 322 7.69 17.44 7.41
CA HIS A 322 7.37 18.53 6.48
C HIS A 322 8.42 19.65 6.46
N HIS A 323 9.13 19.88 7.56
CA HIS A 323 10.09 20.99 7.67
C HIS A 323 11.51 20.47 7.75
N ASP A 324 12.44 20.95 6.91
CA ASP A 324 13.80 20.39 6.79
C ASP A 324 14.63 20.34 8.08
N MET A 325 14.39 21.26 9.02
CA MET A 325 15.26 21.45 10.20
C MET A 325 14.60 21.17 11.56
N ILE A 326 13.26 21.05 11.63
CA ILE A 326 12.54 21.02 12.90
C ILE A 326 11.49 19.91 12.84
N VAL A 327 11.53 19.01 13.82
CA VAL A 327 10.47 18.02 14.01
C VAL A 327 9.32 18.69 14.76
N THR A 328 8.14 18.65 14.18
CA THR A 328 6.92 19.25 14.74
C THR A 328 5.93 18.16 15.14
N THR A 329 4.88 18.52 15.87
CA THR A 329 3.75 17.61 16.14
C THR A 329 2.98 17.20 14.89
N GLN A 330 3.30 17.79 13.73
CA GLN A 330 2.72 17.47 12.42
C GLN A 330 3.46 16.32 11.72
N ASP A 331 4.61 15.90 12.25
CA ASP A 331 5.41 14.85 11.62
C ASP A 331 4.88 13.47 12.03
N LEU A 332 4.69 12.63 11.03
CA LEU A 332 3.99 11.37 11.19
C LEU A 332 5.00 10.24 11.38
N GLY A 333 4.99 9.63 12.57
CA GLY A 333 5.75 8.42 12.88
C GLY A 333 4.94 7.16 12.61
N LEU A 334 5.49 6.26 11.78
CA LEU A 334 4.83 5.00 11.39
C LEU A 334 5.72 3.81 11.71
N ASN A 335 5.14 2.79 12.34
CA ASN A 335 5.79 1.49 12.51
C ASN A 335 5.35 0.56 11.37
N ILE A 336 6.30 0.23 10.50
CA ILE A 336 6.11 -0.61 9.32
C ILE A 336 6.50 -2.04 9.69
N ASN A 337 5.61 -2.99 9.41
CA ASN A 337 5.87 -4.41 9.65
C ASN A 337 5.66 -5.26 8.39
N CYS A 338 6.68 -6.06 8.05
CA CYS A 338 6.60 -7.11 7.04
C CYS A 338 6.75 -8.48 7.69
N LYS A 339 5.73 -9.33 7.57
CA LYS A 339 5.75 -10.69 8.09
C LYS A 339 5.60 -11.69 6.95
N TYR A 340 6.59 -12.55 6.81
CA TYR A 340 6.58 -13.72 5.96
C TYR A 340 6.06 -14.92 6.74
N ASP A 341 5.00 -15.55 6.25
CA ASP A 341 4.52 -16.81 6.82
C ASP A 341 5.44 -17.94 6.37
N LEU A 342 6.36 -18.33 7.26
CA LEU A 342 7.31 -19.42 7.06
C LEU A 342 6.82 -20.73 7.68
N SER A 343 5.54 -20.83 8.03
CA SER A 343 4.95 -22.00 8.68
C SER A 343 4.07 -22.80 7.70
N ASN A 344 4.15 -24.13 7.76
CA ASN A 344 2.98 -24.95 7.43
C ASN A 344 1.95 -24.62 8.50
N ARG A 345 0.89 -23.93 8.10
CA ARG A 345 -0.10 -23.31 8.98
C ARG A 345 -0.40 -24.12 10.24
N SER A 346 -0.15 -23.50 11.39
CA SER A 346 -1.06 -23.62 12.53
C SER A 346 -1.08 -22.28 13.26
N ILE A 347 -2.25 -21.63 13.20
CA ILE A 347 -2.51 -20.31 13.75
C ILE A 347 -2.22 -20.32 15.26
N SER A 348 -1.34 -19.43 15.71
CA SER A 348 -1.37 -18.92 17.08
C SER A 348 -1.30 -17.40 17.05
N ASN A 349 -2.45 -16.77 17.31
CA ASN A 349 -2.54 -15.36 17.61
C ASN A 349 -2.01 -15.16 19.02
N ASN A 350 -0.83 -14.55 19.17
CA ASN A 350 -0.44 -13.88 20.40
C ASN A 350 0.10 -12.49 20.02
N VAL A 351 -0.73 -11.49 20.25
CA VAL A 351 -0.33 -10.08 20.26
C VAL A 351 0.20 -9.80 21.66
N ASN A 352 1.51 -9.58 21.79
CA ASN A 352 2.09 -9.10 23.03
C ASN A 352 2.38 -7.60 22.86
N LEU A 353 1.69 -6.77 23.64
CA LEU A 353 1.94 -5.34 23.77
C LEU A 353 3.02 -5.18 24.82
N ASP A 354 4.15 -4.56 24.47
CA ASP A 354 5.09 -4.08 25.46
C ASP A 354 5.30 -2.57 25.32
N ILE A 355 5.15 -1.88 26.45
CA ILE A 355 5.12 -0.42 26.57
C ILE A 355 6.48 0.02 27.09
N THR A 356 7.29 0.69 26.26
CA THR A 356 8.34 1.58 26.76
C THR A 356 8.41 2.85 25.90
N GLY A 357 8.55 3.98 26.58
CA GLY A 357 8.08 5.28 26.14
C GLY A 357 8.93 6.06 25.12
N ASN A 358 8.28 7.14 24.67
CA ASN A 358 8.65 8.21 23.75
C ASN A 358 8.34 8.01 22.24
N LEU A 359 7.29 8.74 21.84
CA LEU A 359 6.56 8.79 20.57
C LEU A 359 5.85 7.48 20.23
N GLN A 360 4.58 7.39 20.63
CA GLN A 360 3.70 6.30 20.24
C GLN A 360 3.42 6.40 18.73
N PRO A 361 3.60 5.32 17.95
CA PRO A 361 3.24 5.32 16.54
C PRO A 361 1.73 5.50 16.41
N ILE A 362 1.32 6.46 15.56
CA ILE A 362 -0.10 6.83 15.36
C ILE A 362 -0.87 5.74 14.60
N GLY A 363 -0.16 4.79 13.97
CA GLY A 363 -0.77 3.62 13.34
C GLY A 363 0.23 2.48 13.09
N THR A 364 -0.27 1.24 13.03
CA THR A 364 0.45 0.05 12.59
C THR A 364 -0.13 -0.45 11.28
N HIS A 365 0.70 -0.57 10.25
CA HIS A 365 0.30 -1.14 8.97
C HIS A 365 1.11 -2.42 8.71
N SER A 366 0.43 -3.48 8.29
CA SER A 366 1.04 -4.78 7.98
C SER A 366 0.50 -5.29 6.64
N ALA A 367 1.37 -5.91 5.86
CA ALA A 367 1.03 -6.58 4.62
C ALA A 367 1.44 -8.06 4.73
N VAL A 368 0.53 -8.96 4.35
CA VAL A 368 0.76 -10.40 4.29
C VAL A 368 0.78 -10.81 2.82
N VAL A 369 1.86 -11.44 2.37
CA VAL A 369 2.05 -11.85 0.96
C VAL A 369 1.84 -13.37 0.85
N GLU A 370 0.89 -13.80 0.02
CA GLU A 370 0.66 -15.23 -0.28
C GLU A 370 1.66 -15.73 -1.34
N SER A 371 2.27 -16.91 -1.11
CA SER A 371 3.31 -17.49 -1.97
C SER A 371 2.76 -18.62 -2.86
N PRO A 372 3.25 -18.82 -4.09
CA PRO A 372 2.90 -19.97 -4.94
C PRO A 372 3.30 -21.30 -4.29
N ASN A 373 2.49 -22.34 -4.45
CA ASN A 373 2.83 -23.70 -3.97
C ASN A 373 3.83 -24.35 -4.92
N VAL A 374 5.08 -24.54 -4.47
CA VAL A 374 6.10 -25.32 -5.18
C VAL A 374 6.46 -26.52 -4.32
N THR A 375 6.49 -27.71 -4.93
CA THR A 375 6.85 -28.96 -4.25
C THR A 375 8.13 -29.53 -4.84
N MET A 376 8.97 -30.13 -4.00
CA MET A 376 10.18 -30.83 -4.40
C MET A 376 10.00 -32.29 -3.99
N THR A 377 10.19 -33.21 -4.93
CA THR A 377 10.07 -34.65 -4.70
C THR A 377 11.34 -35.36 -5.13
N ILE A 378 11.69 -36.40 -4.37
CA ILE A 378 12.84 -37.27 -4.64
C ILE A 378 12.27 -38.59 -5.15
N ILE A 379 12.64 -38.97 -6.36
CA ILE A 379 12.16 -40.19 -7.02
C ILE A 379 13.30 -41.17 -7.27
N ASN A 380 13.02 -42.47 -7.29
CA ASN A 380 13.99 -43.48 -7.72
C ASN A 380 14.08 -43.49 -9.25
N MET A 381 15.09 -44.19 -9.80
CA MET A 381 15.19 -44.49 -11.24
C MET A 381 13.95 -45.19 -11.83
N ASP A 382 13.12 -45.83 -11.01
CA ASP A 382 11.85 -46.47 -11.42
C ASP A 382 10.63 -45.51 -11.38
N GLY A 383 10.81 -44.25 -10.97
CA GLY A 383 9.77 -43.21 -10.95
C GLY A 383 8.89 -43.15 -9.69
N ASP A 384 9.14 -44.02 -8.71
CA ASP A 384 8.41 -44.05 -7.44
C ASP A 384 8.97 -43.02 -6.42
N ASN A 385 8.08 -42.37 -5.65
CA ASN A 385 8.46 -41.50 -4.52
C ASN A 385 9.16 -42.32 -3.42
N VAL A 386 10.35 -41.89 -2.99
CA VAL A 386 11.18 -42.68 -2.07
C VAL A 386 11.32 -42.02 -0.71
N ARG A 387 11.09 -42.78 0.37
CA ARG A 387 11.44 -42.38 1.76
C ARG A 387 12.90 -42.71 2.13
N ALA A 388 13.61 -43.48 1.29
CA ALA A 388 15.02 -43.84 1.46
C ALA A 388 15.68 -44.16 0.10
N ALA A 389 16.68 -43.37 -0.32
CA ALA A 389 17.29 -43.46 -1.66
C ALA A 389 18.47 -44.44 -1.75
N LYS A 390 18.78 -44.87 -2.97
CA LYS A 390 20.07 -45.50 -3.32
C LYS A 390 20.81 -44.62 -4.33
N VAL A 391 22.12 -44.82 -4.44
CA VAL A 391 23.01 -44.02 -5.31
C VAL A 391 22.47 -43.98 -6.76
N GLY A 392 22.06 -42.80 -7.23
CA GLY A 392 21.63 -42.53 -8.63
C GLY A 392 20.22 -41.96 -8.86
N ASP A 393 19.52 -41.52 -7.81
CA ASP A 393 18.09 -41.17 -7.87
C ASP A 393 17.80 -39.72 -8.37
N PRO A 394 16.84 -39.50 -9.30
CA PRO A 394 16.47 -38.17 -9.81
C PRO A 394 15.55 -37.34 -8.87
N LEU A 395 15.54 -36.01 -9.06
CA LEU A 395 14.60 -35.08 -8.42
C LEU A 395 13.50 -34.64 -9.41
N ILE A 396 12.24 -34.57 -8.96
CA ILE A 396 11.10 -34.01 -9.71
C ILE A 396 10.45 -32.89 -8.89
N SER A 397 9.79 -31.94 -9.55
CA SER A 397 8.92 -30.94 -8.93
C SER A 397 7.55 -31.01 -9.60
N ASP A 398 6.47 -31.22 -8.83
CA ASP A 398 5.10 -31.38 -9.35
C ASP A 398 4.25 -30.11 -9.18
N GLN A 399 3.39 -29.91 -10.19
CA GLN A 399 2.23 -29.02 -10.35
C GLN A 399 2.37 -27.61 -10.97
N SER A 400 1.32 -27.29 -11.73
CA SER A 400 1.25 -26.21 -12.71
C SER A 400 1.12 -24.81 -12.10
N SER A 401 2.23 -24.09 -12.09
CA SER A 401 2.22 -22.62 -11.99
C SER A 401 2.00 -22.00 -13.38
N PRO A 402 1.34 -20.82 -13.48
CA PRO A 402 1.31 -20.02 -14.71
C PRO A 402 2.67 -19.36 -15.03
N TYR A 403 3.62 -19.39 -14.10
CA TYR A 403 4.97 -18.82 -14.22
C TYR A 403 6.02 -19.91 -14.50
N GLY A 404 7.08 -19.58 -15.25
CA GLY A 404 8.31 -20.37 -15.26
C GLY A 404 9.00 -20.31 -13.90
N MET A 405 9.87 -21.27 -13.59
CA MET A 405 10.61 -21.29 -12.33
C MET A 405 12.12 -21.47 -12.57
N PHE A 406 12.93 -21.13 -11.57
CA PHE A 406 14.37 -21.21 -11.63
C PHE A 406 14.93 -21.59 -10.26
N VAL A 407 15.73 -22.66 -10.18
CA VAL A 407 16.40 -23.06 -8.95
C VAL A 407 17.72 -22.30 -8.82
N ARG A 408 17.76 -21.35 -7.89
CA ARG A 408 18.88 -20.43 -7.68
C ARG A 408 19.94 -20.99 -6.76
N GLU A 409 19.56 -21.78 -5.78
CA GLU A 409 20.49 -22.35 -4.81
C GLU A 409 19.91 -23.66 -4.32
N LEU A 410 20.76 -24.68 -4.18
CA LEU A 410 20.39 -25.94 -3.55
C LEU A 410 21.43 -26.27 -2.49
N VAL A 411 20.97 -26.40 -1.25
CA VAL A 411 21.82 -26.69 -0.09
C VAL A 411 21.36 -27.98 0.55
N ALA A 412 22.29 -28.86 0.90
CA ALA A 412 22.04 -29.98 1.78
C ALA A 412 22.41 -29.62 3.22
N LEU A 413 21.50 -29.93 4.14
CA LEU A 413 21.62 -29.67 5.56
C LEU A 413 21.72 -31.01 6.29
N ASP A 414 22.66 -31.09 7.23
CA ASP A 414 22.75 -32.21 8.15
C ASP A 414 21.52 -32.29 9.07
N GLY A 415 20.96 -33.48 9.26
CA GLY A 415 19.76 -33.69 10.06
C GLY A 415 19.92 -33.47 11.57
N ILE A 416 21.14 -33.33 12.07
CA ILE A 416 21.43 -33.06 13.49
C ILE A 416 22.08 -31.68 13.66
N ASP A 417 23.26 -31.47 13.07
CA ASP A 417 24.05 -30.26 13.34
C ASP A 417 23.69 -29.10 12.40
N MET A 418 22.76 -29.31 11.45
CA MET A 418 22.32 -28.32 10.46
C MET A 418 23.48 -27.72 9.64
N SER A 419 24.61 -28.43 9.55
CA SER A 419 25.76 -28.01 8.75
C SER A 419 25.36 -27.94 7.27
N GLU A 420 25.76 -26.85 6.60
CA GLU A 420 25.33 -26.55 5.23
C GLU A 420 26.38 -27.02 4.21
N PHE A 421 25.94 -27.76 3.20
CA PHE A 421 26.72 -28.14 2.02
C PHE A 421 26.02 -27.65 0.75
N VAL A 422 26.60 -26.64 0.09
CA VAL A 422 26.02 -26.04 -1.11
C VAL A 422 26.26 -26.96 -2.31
N LEU A 423 25.18 -27.47 -2.91
CA LEU A 423 25.18 -28.34 -4.09
C LEU A 423 25.08 -27.54 -5.39
N ILE A 424 24.28 -26.48 -5.37
CA ILE A 424 24.12 -25.54 -6.49
C ILE A 424 24.28 -24.13 -5.94
N ASP A 425 25.22 -23.39 -6.51
CA ASP A 425 25.55 -22.03 -6.11
C ASP A 425 24.48 -21.01 -6.54
N SER A 426 24.62 -19.77 -6.08
CA SER A 426 23.68 -18.66 -6.35
C SER A 426 23.52 -18.26 -7.83
N ASP A 427 24.44 -18.72 -8.69
CA ASP A 427 24.41 -18.51 -10.13
C ASP A 427 23.68 -19.67 -10.85
N GLY A 428 23.31 -20.73 -10.13
CA GLY A 428 22.61 -21.91 -10.62
C GLY A 428 23.53 -23.00 -11.16
N CYS A 429 24.81 -23.01 -10.78
CA CYS A 429 25.79 -24.01 -11.20
C CYS A 429 26.08 -25.03 -10.09
N PRO A 430 26.14 -26.34 -10.43
CA PRO A 430 26.65 -27.35 -9.51
C PRO A 430 28.05 -26.99 -9.02
N THR A 431 28.25 -27.04 -7.70
CA THR A 431 29.55 -26.81 -7.06
C THR A 431 30.50 -27.99 -7.24
N ASP A 432 29.96 -29.21 -7.27
CA ASP A 432 30.67 -30.46 -7.54
C ASP A 432 29.87 -31.35 -8.50
N MET A 433 30.40 -31.53 -9.72
CA MET A 433 29.77 -32.34 -10.77
C MET A 433 29.76 -33.85 -10.48
N THR A 434 30.55 -34.32 -9.51
CA THR A 434 30.55 -35.73 -9.09
C THR A 434 29.34 -36.02 -8.21
N ILE A 435 28.95 -35.06 -7.37
CA ILE A 435 27.84 -35.19 -6.41
C ILE A 435 26.52 -34.77 -7.06
N MET A 436 26.50 -33.66 -7.81
CA MET A 436 25.27 -33.08 -8.36
C MET A 436 25.43 -32.73 -9.84
N LYS A 437 24.47 -33.16 -10.68
CA LYS A 437 24.43 -32.79 -12.10
C LYS A 437 23.75 -31.43 -12.30
N PRO A 438 23.93 -30.78 -13.47
CA PRO A 438 23.20 -29.57 -13.82
C PRO A 438 21.68 -29.78 -13.83
N ILE A 439 20.93 -28.75 -13.44
CA ILE A 439 19.47 -28.78 -13.52
C ILE A 439 19.05 -28.62 -14.97
N VAL A 440 18.23 -29.56 -15.44
CA VAL A 440 17.65 -29.60 -16.79
C VAL A 440 16.13 -29.52 -16.72
N LYS A 441 15.50 -29.05 -17.80
CA LYS A 441 14.04 -29.15 -17.94
C LYS A 441 13.66 -30.59 -18.26
N SER A 442 12.56 -31.06 -17.66
CA SER A 442 11.97 -32.35 -18.00
C SER A 442 11.60 -32.40 -19.48
N ARG A 443 11.66 -33.59 -20.07
CA ARG A 443 11.24 -33.82 -21.47
C ARG A 443 9.71 -33.85 -21.60
N ASP A 444 9.02 -34.20 -20.52
CA ASP A 444 7.57 -34.45 -20.52
C ASP A 444 6.77 -33.21 -20.12
N ASP A 445 7.34 -32.31 -19.30
CA ASP A 445 6.76 -31.01 -18.98
C ASP A 445 7.83 -29.90 -18.93
N SER A 446 7.67 -28.89 -19.78
CA SER A 446 8.52 -27.70 -19.83
C SER A 446 8.57 -26.87 -18.54
N LYS A 447 7.65 -27.14 -17.60
CA LYS A 447 7.52 -26.51 -16.28
C LYS A 447 8.15 -27.33 -15.15
N MET A 448 8.55 -28.57 -15.42
CA MET A 448 9.25 -29.42 -14.46
C MET A 448 10.77 -29.32 -14.66
N PHE A 449 11.50 -29.35 -13.55
CA PHE A 449 12.96 -29.36 -13.52
C PHE A 449 13.45 -30.65 -12.89
N GLU A 450 14.45 -31.24 -13.52
CA GLU A 450 15.03 -32.52 -13.15
C GLU A 450 16.54 -32.38 -12.99
N THR A 451 17.10 -33.11 -12.05
CA THR A 451 18.53 -33.21 -11.83
C THR A 451 18.86 -34.51 -11.14
N ASN A 452 20.06 -35.01 -11.41
CA ASN A 452 20.55 -36.26 -10.86
C ASN A 452 21.64 -35.97 -9.83
N PHE A 453 21.65 -36.72 -8.74
CA PHE A 453 22.68 -36.60 -7.72
C PHE A 453 23.15 -37.98 -7.24
N GLU A 454 24.38 -38.03 -6.75
CA GLU A 454 24.89 -39.20 -6.03
C GLU A 454 24.52 -39.07 -4.56
N ALA A 455 23.78 -40.06 -4.04
CA ALA A 455 23.38 -40.06 -2.63
C ALA A 455 24.61 -40.02 -1.71
N PHE A 456 24.63 -39.05 -0.81
CA PHE A 456 25.65 -38.86 0.21
C PHE A 456 24.99 -38.70 1.59
N LYS A 457 25.77 -38.83 2.66
CA LYS A 457 25.32 -38.55 4.03
C LYS A 457 26.39 -37.78 4.79
N PHE A 458 25.95 -37.04 5.80
CA PHE A 458 26.88 -36.41 6.74
C PHE A 458 27.40 -37.46 7.73
N PRO A 459 28.64 -37.35 8.24
CA PRO A 459 29.17 -38.28 9.23
C PRO A 459 28.33 -38.36 10.52
N THR A 460 27.58 -37.29 10.80
CA THR A 460 26.80 -37.04 12.01
C THR A 460 25.37 -37.55 11.92
N SER A 461 24.82 -37.76 10.71
CA SER A 461 23.40 -38.15 10.54
C SER A 461 23.16 -38.99 9.28
N ASP A 462 22.23 -39.94 9.41
CA ASP A 462 21.66 -40.69 8.29
C ASP A 462 20.49 -39.94 7.61
N ILE A 463 20.19 -38.70 8.04
CA ILE A 463 19.15 -37.83 7.47
C ILE A 463 19.82 -36.63 6.81
N VAL A 464 19.50 -36.40 5.54
CA VAL A 464 19.92 -35.23 4.76
C VAL A 464 18.67 -34.44 4.37
N GLN A 465 18.65 -33.14 4.67
CA GLN A 465 17.58 -32.23 4.24
C GLN A 465 18.06 -31.38 3.08
N PHE A 466 17.35 -31.40 1.96
CA PHE A 466 17.61 -30.55 0.81
C PHE A 466 16.76 -29.29 0.92
N LYS A 467 17.38 -28.13 0.78
CA LYS A 467 16.74 -26.81 0.77
C LYS A 467 17.05 -26.14 -0.57
N ALA A 468 16.01 -25.91 -1.37
CA ALA A 468 16.09 -25.23 -2.65
C ALA A 468 15.54 -23.81 -2.55
N LEU A 469 16.25 -22.84 -3.11
CA LEU A 469 15.78 -21.48 -3.35
C LEU A 469 15.31 -21.36 -4.80
N ILE A 470 14.05 -21.00 -5.04
CA ILE A 470 13.40 -21.02 -6.34
C ILE A 470 12.84 -19.63 -6.69
N THR A 471 13.21 -19.09 -7.84
CA THR A 471 12.71 -17.80 -8.33
C THR A 471 11.74 -18.01 -9.50
N PRO A 472 10.51 -17.46 -9.47
CA PRO A 472 9.59 -17.50 -10.60
C PRO A 472 10.00 -16.50 -11.69
N CYS A 473 9.76 -16.85 -12.96
CA CYS A 473 9.93 -16.02 -14.14
C CYS A 473 8.63 -15.94 -14.96
N ILE A 474 8.35 -14.77 -15.54
CA ILE A 474 7.07 -14.46 -16.21
C ILE A 474 6.86 -15.29 -17.49
N THR A 475 7.94 -15.78 -18.12
CA THR A 475 7.88 -16.60 -19.34
C THR A 475 8.75 -17.86 -19.22
N ASN A 476 9.88 -17.93 -19.92
CA ASN A 476 10.86 -19.00 -19.85
C ASN A 476 12.21 -18.42 -19.42
N CYS A 477 12.78 -18.95 -18.34
CA CYS A 477 14.11 -18.58 -17.89
C CYS A 477 15.18 -19.05 -18.91
N GLU A 478 16.14 -18.18 -19.23
CA GLU A 478 17.29 -18.50 -20.10
C GLU A 478 18.30 -19.39 -19.35
N PRO A 479 18.87 -20.42 -19.99
CA PRO A 479 19.84 -21.30 -19.34
C PRO A 479 21.22 -20.65 -19.19
N MET A 480 21.90 -20.99 -18.10
CA MET A 480 23.30 -20.68 -17.80
C MET A 480 24.28 -21.66 -18.36
N ASN A 481 25.45 -21.15 -18.70
CA ASN A 481 26.57 -21.98 -19.13
C ASN A 481 27.58 -22.10 -18.00
N CYS A 482 27.60 -23.26 -17.34
CA CYS A 482 28.57 -23.58 -16.32
C CYS A 482 29.82 -24.16 -16.98
N GLN A 483 30.98 -23.54 -16.72
CA GLN A 483 32.28 -23.97 -17.24
C GLN A 483 33.08 -24.64 -16.13
N TYR A 484 33.59 -25.84 -16.41
CA TYR A 484 34.33 -26.65 -15.46
C TYR A 484 35.68 -27.04 -16.04
N ASP A 485 36.75 -26.87 -15.25
CA ASP A 485 38.08 -27.33 -15.61
C ASP A 485 38.27 -28.75 -15.09
N LEU A 486 38.34 -29.72 -16.01
CA LEU A 486 38.58 -31.11 -15.65
C LEU A 486 40.05 -31.31 -15.24
N PRO A 487 40.35 -32.30 -14.36
CA PRO A 487 41.73 -32.60 -13.91
C PRO A 487 42.72 -32.94 -15.03
N ASN A 488 42.22 -33.21 -16.23
CA ASN A 488 42.99 -33.50 -17.45
C ASN A 488 43.28 -32.25 -18.31
N GLY A 489 42.99 -31.04 -17.81
CA GLY A 489 43.26 -29.77 -18.50
C GLY A 489 42.28 -29.43 -19.64
N ARG A 490 41.14 -30.14 -19.74
CA ARG A 490 40.06 -29.83 -20.70
C ARG A 490 38.93 -29.07 -20.02
N THR A 491 38.43 -28.02 -20.66
CA THR A 491 37.28 -27.26 -20.18
C THR A 491 35.98 -27.91 -20.69
N HIS A 492 35.09 -28.31 -19.78
CA HIS A 492 33.76 -28.84 -20.09
C HIS A 492 32.71 -27.78 -19.82
N SER A 493 31.81 -27.54 -20.78
CA SER A 493 30.71 -26.57 -20.64
C SER A 493 29.37 -27.28 -20.64
N SER A 494 28.55 -27.08 -19.62
CA SER A 494 27.19 -27.63 -19.55
C SER A 494 26.16 -26.53 -19.30
N LEU A 495 25.00 -26.66 -19.94
CA LEU A 495 23.87 -25.79 -19.68
C LEU A 495 23.17 -26.22 -18.39
N SER A 496 23.09 -25.32 -17.41
CA SER A 496 22.27 -25.42 -16.20
C SER A 496 21.31 -24.24 -16.22
N TYR A 497 20.08 -24.33 -15.71
CA TYR A 497 19.12 -23.22 -15.86
C TYR A 497 19.39 -21.94 -15.00
N GLY A 498 20.62 -21.69 -14.54
CA GLY A 498 21.16 -20.50 -13.84
C GLY A 498 21.03 -19.12 -14.53
N ARG A 499 21.28 -17.99 -13.81
CA ARG A 499 21.33 -16.60 -14.38
C ARG A 499 22.78 -16.08 -14.59
N ARG A 500 23.06 -15.38 -15.71
CA ARG A 500 24.41 -14.85 -16.02
C ARG A 500 24.53 -13.49 -15.38
N ARG A 501 25.43 -13.32 -14.42
CA ARG A 501 25.86 -11.98 -14.06
C ARG A 501 26.68 -11.41 -15.22
N ARG A 502 26.13 -10.45 -15.97
CA ARG A 502 26.91 -9.67 -16.95
C ARG A 502 28.08 -9.03 -16.20
N ARG A 503 29.32 -9.44 -16.51
CA ARG A 503 30.52 -8.72 -16.08
C ARG A 503 30.59 -7.42 -16.89
N SER A 504 29.98 -6.37 -16.37
CA SER A 504 30.00 -5.04 -16.95
C SER A 504 31.13 -4.24 -16.33
N THR A 505 32.22 -4.05 -17.08
CA THR A 505 33.14 -2.94 -16.87
C THR A 505 32.44 -1.63 -17.22
N ALA A 506 32.25 -0.78 -16.20
CA ALA A 506 31.93 0.66 -16.23
C ALA A 506 30.55 1.17 -16.75
N LYS A 507 29.91 1.93 -15.85
CA LYS A 507 28.95 3.06 -15.97
C LYS A 507 27.55 2.90 -16.60
N SER A 508 26.59 3.19 -15.72
CA SER A 508 25.28 3.86 -15.89
C SER A 508 24.03 3.06 -16.27
N ARG A 509 23.08 3.17 -15.33
CA ARG A 509 21.61 3.22 -15.39
C ARG A 509 20.84 2.14 -16.17
N SER A 510 19.99 1.49 -15.38
CA SER A 510 18.58 1.18 -15.60
C SER A 510 18.23 -0.30 -15.70
N ALA A 511 17.19 -0.62 -14.92
CA ALA A 511 16.35 -1.81 -14.92
C ALA A 511 17.04 -3.16 -14.68
N ASN A 512 16.67 -3.83 -13.59
CA ASN A 512 16.14 -5.19 -13.70
C ASN A 512 15.26 -5.55 -12.49
N ALA A 513 14.07 -6.04 -12.82
CA ALA A 513 12.91 -6.34 -11.99
C ALA A 513 13.16 -7.13 -10.68
N PRO A 514 12.28 -6.98 -9.67
CA PRO A 514 12.33 -7.72 -8.41
C PRO A 514 12.03 -9.22 -8.63
N GLN A 515 12.85 -10.09 -8.06
CA GLN A 515 12.69 -11.54 -8.10
C GLN A 515 12.13 -12.03 -6.75
N ASN A 516 10.95 -12.64 -6.78
CA ASN A 516 10.24 -13.22 -5.64
C ASN A 516 10.80 -14.62 -5.34
N ASP A 517 11.86 -14.76 -4.54
CA ASP A 517 12.44 -16.08 -4.27
C ASP A 517 11.57 -16.88 -3.26
N MET A 518 11.39 -18.18 -3.51
CA MET A 518 10.60 -19.16 -2.76
C MET A 518 11.54 -20.23 -2.17
N ILE A 519 11.25 -20.81 -1.02
CA ILE A 519 12.08 -21.86 -0.41
C ILE A 519 11.29 -23.17 -0.35
N VAL A 520 11.87 -24.24 -0.86
CA VAL A 520 11.29 -25.59 -0.81
C VAL A 520 12.26 -26.51 -0.08
N VAL A 521 11.75 -27.35 0.82
CA VAL A 521 12.57 -28.25 1.65
C VAL A 521 12.02 -29.66 1.52
N GLU A 522 12.91 -30.64 1.32
CA GLU A 522 12.57 -32.07 1.30
C GLU A 522 13.64 -32.87 2.05
N SER A 523 13.25 -33.92 2.77
CA SER A 523 14.15 -34.70 3.62
C SER A 523 14.27 -36.15 3.17
N LEU A 524 15.48 -36.69 3.23
CA LEU A 524 15.79 -38.04 2.81
C LEU A 524 16.62 -38.77 3.86
N SER A 525 16.30 -40.04 4.13
CA SER A 525 17.14 -40.92 4.93
C SER A 525 18.01 -41.81 4.03
N VAL A 526 19.32 -41.86 4.30
CA VAL A 526 20.30 -42.62 3.51
C VAL A 526 20.78 -43.81 4.33
N THR A 527 20.68 -45.01 3.77
CA THR A 527 21.11 -46.26 4.44
C THR A 527 22.42 -46.79 3.88
N ASP A 528 23.34 -47.19 4.77
CA ASP A 528 24.67 -47.67 4.35
C ASP A 528 24.61 -49.04 3.64
N LYS A 529 25.39 -49.17 2.56
CA LYS A 529 25.63 -50.46 1.89
C LYS A 529 26.42 -51.47 2.75
N PHE A 530 26.94 -51.08 3.91
CA PHE A 530 27.70 -51.93 4.82
C PHE A 530 26.85 -52.73 5.82
N SER A 531 25.52 -52.55 5.85
CA SER A 531 24.63 -53.37 6.68
C SER A 531 24.51 -54.79 6.12
N ASN A 532 25.42 -55.64 6.59
CA ASN A 532 25.56 -57.04 6.22
C ASN A 532 24.25 -57.81 6.42
N LYS A 533 23.91 -58.64 5.43
CA LYS A 533 22.75 -59.56 5.46
C LYS A 533 22.83 -60.49 6.67
N GLN A 534 22.05 -60.22 7.72
CA GLN A 534 21.62 -61.27 8.64
C GLN A 534 20.12 -61.51 8.52
N LYS A 535 19.83 -62.78 8.23
CA LYS A 535 18.52 -63.34 7.91
C LYS A 535 17.51 -63.11 9.03
N SER A 536 16.30 -62.81 8.58
CA SER A 536 15.02 -62.91 9.28
C SER A 536 14.97 -63.89 10.46
N LYS A 537 14.60 -63.39 11.64
CA LYS A 537 13.70 -64.11 12.54
C LYS A 537 12.60 -63.16 13.00
N LYS A 538 11.39 -63.43 12.51
CA LYS A 538 10.12 -63.00 13.13
C LYS A 538 10.20 -63.24 14.63
N LYS A 539 9.92 -62.21 15.44
CA LYS A 539 9.32 -62.42 16.75
C LYS A 539 8.18 -61.43 16.96
N THR A 540 7.08 -62.06 17.32
CA THR A 540 5.71 -61.61 17.46
C THR A 540 5.57 -60.61 18.60
N LEU A 541 4.65 -59.66 18.39
CA LEU A 541 4.04 -58.79 19.40
C LEU A 541 3.64 -59.58 20.66
N ILE A 542 4.02 -59.05 21.83
CA ILE A 542 3.30 -59.27 23.07
C ILE A 542 3.18 -57.90 23.74
N GLU A 543 1.94 -57.41 23.80
CA GLU A 543 1.50 -56.35 24.71
C GLU A 543 1.66 -56.82 26.15
N GLN A 544 2.16 -55.95 27.03
CA GLN A 544 1.80 -55.97 28.44
C GLN A 544 1.95 -54.57 29.03
N ASN A 545 0.81 -54.01 29.42
CA ASN A 545 0.69 -52.95 30.43
C ASN A 545 1.33 -53.44 31.74
N ASP A 546 2.05 -52.59 32.46
CA ASP A 546 1.52 -52.00 33.70
C ASP A 546 2.43 -50.93 34.30
N HIS A 547 1.79 -50.05 35.07
CA HIS A 547 2.34 -49.01 35.93
C HIS A 547 3.43 -49.52 36.90
N SER A 548 4.51 -48.74 37.11
CA SER A 548 4.82 -48.08 38.40
C SER A 548 6.27 -47.57 38.48
N THR A 549 6.37 -46.40 39.10
CA THR A 549 7.53 -45.62 39.52
C THR A 549 8.44 -46.35 40.52
N ILE A 550 9.74 -46.02 40.59
CA ILE A 550 10.52 -45.69 41.81
C ILE A 550 12.02 -45.48 41.48
N TYR A 551 12.60 -44.44 42.06
CA TYR A 551 14.04 -44.12 42.09
C TYR A 551 14.82 -45.03 43.06
N ALA A 552 16.09 -45.33 42.75
CA ALA A 552 17.15 -45.48 43.76
C ALA A 552 18.54 -45.44 43.10
N THR A 553 19.34 -44.45 43.48
CA THR A 553 20.81 -44.50 43.55
C THR A 553 21.25 -45.49 44.64
N ILE A 554 22.41 -46.15 44.48
CA ILE A 554 23.45 -46.39 45.52
C ILE A 554 24.63 -47.20 44.94
N ASP A 555 25.80 -46.60 45.13
CA ASP A 555 27.17 -47.09 45.42
C ASP A 555 27.91 -48.11 44.56
N GLY A 556 29.14 -47.67 44.24
CA GLY A 556 30.28 -48.35 43.64
C GLY A 556 31.36 -47.34 43.31
#